data_AF-A0A7W8RS60-F1
#
_entry.id   AF-A0A7W8RS60-F1
#
_cell.length_a   1.000
_cell.length_b   1.000
_cell.length_c   1.000
_cell.angle_alpha   90.00
_cell.angle_beta   90.00
_cell.angle_gamma   90.00
#
_symmetry.space_group_name_H-M   'P 1'
#
loop_
_entity.id
_entity.type
_entity.pdbx_description
1 polymer ?
#
loop_
_entity_poly.entity_id
_entity_poly.type
_entity_poly.pdbx_seq_one_letter_code
_entity_poly.pdbx_strand_id
1 'polypeptide(L)' 'MRLHGRNGETWSGADSAADRFNQEYSEDDLRALAPEIEAVAKNVGRTHVLFNNCYRDVARRNVGMMMRLLNAER' A
#
# COMPACT_ATOMS: atom_id res chain seq x y z
N MET A 1 1.55 7.24 -6.05
CA MET A 1 0.44 6.32 -5.76
C MET A 1 0.11 6.35 -4.28
N ARG A 2 -1.17 6.23 -3.90
CA ARG A 2 -1.61 6.11 -2.50
C ARG A 2 -2.37 4.80 -2.34
N LEU A 3 -1.91 3.92 -1.47
CA LEU A 3 -2.45 2.58 -1.25
C LEU A 3 -3.22 2.56 0.08
N HIS A 4 -4.55 2.53 0.02
CA HIS A 4 -5.40 2.67 1.20
C HIS A 4 -5.80 1.34 1.86
N GLY A 5 -5.43 0.20 1.28
CA GLY A 5 -6.15 -1.05 1.48
C GLY A 5 -7.32 -1.17 0.50
N ARG A 6 -8.02 -2.30 0.56
CA ARG A 6 -9.18 -2.69 -0.24
C ARG A 6 -10.33 -3.20 0.67
N ASN A 7 -10.38 -2.76 1.93
CA ASN A 7 -11.34 -3.25 2.91
C ASN A 7 -12.73 -2.68 2.58
N GLY A 8 -13.48 -3.41 1.76
CA GLY A 8 -14.83 -3.02 1.36
C GLY A 8 -15.86 -3.14 2.49
N GLU A 9 -15.61 -3.99 3.48
CA GLU A 9 -16.53 -4.23 4.60
C GLU A 9 -16.63 -3.02 5.52
N THR A 10 -15.49 -2.39 5.81
CA THR A 10 -15.43 -1.24 6.74
C THR A 10 -15.38 0.11 6.03
N TRP A 11 -15.25 0.14 4.70
CA TRP A 11 -15.11 1.40 3.95
C TRP A 11 -16.26 2.38 4.24
N SER A 12 -17.48 1.85 4.28
CA SER A 12 -18.70 2.57 4.63
C SER A 12 -19.29 1.93 5.88
N GLY A 13 -19.58 2.73 6.91
CA GLY A 13 -20.24 2.22 8.12
C GLY A 13 -19.32 1.60 9.17
N ALA A 14 -18.00 1.81 9.09
CA ALA A 14 -17.09 1.48 10.18
C ALA A 14 -17.41 2.22 11.48
N ASP A 15 -17.14 1.55 12.60
CA ASP A 15 -17.22 2.11 13.96
C ASP A 15 -16.22 3.25 14.17
N SER A 16 -15.06 3.20 13.51
CA SER A 16 -14.09 4.30 13.50
C SER A 16 -13.53 4.60 12.10
N ALA A 17 -13.03 5.83 11.93
CA ALA A 17 -12.35 6.21 10.69
C ALA A 17 -11.09 5.35 10.41
N ALA A 18 -10.45 4.81 11.45
CA ALA A 18 -9.26 3.99 11.31
C ALA A 18 -9.57 2.60 10.74
N ASP A 19 -10.76 2.04 11.02
CA ASP A 19 -11.13 0.69 10.60
C ASP A 19 -11.26 0.57 9.08
N ARG A 20 -11.56 1.67 8.38
CA ARG A 20 -11.54 1.76 6.89
C ARG A 20 -10.18 1.38 6.30
N PHE A 21 -9.13 1.58 7.08
CA PHE A 21 -7.74 1.37 6.69
C PHE A 21 -7.14 0.10 7.30
N ASN A 22 -7.97 -0.72 7.95
CA ASN A 22 -7.57 -2.02 8.52
C ASN A 22 -7.49 -3.09 7.43
N GLN A 23 -6.45 -3.01 6.61
CA GLN A 23 -6.08 -4.10 5.71
C GLN A 23 -4.57 -4.19 5.57
N GLU A 24 -4.04 -5.35 5.92
CA GLU A 24 -2.68 -5.73 5.57
C GLU A 24 -2.65 -6.35 4.17
N TYR A 25 -1.75 -5.88 3.31
CA TYR A 25 -1.56 -6.48 2.00
C TYR A 25 -0.72 -7.75 2.18
N SER A 26 -1.13 -8.83 1.53
CA SER A 26 -0.29 -10.02 1.42
C SER A 26 0.92 -9.73 0.53
N GLU A 27 1.95 -10.58 0.57
CA GLU A 27 3.06 -10.48 -0.37
C GLU A 27 2.57 -10.59 -1.82
N ASP A 28 1.60 -11.47 -2.10
CA ASP A 28 1.00 -11.63 -3.43
C ASP A 28 0.27 -10.37 -3.90
N ASP A 29 -0.47 -9.69 -3.01
CA ASP A 29 -1.10 -8.42 -3.33
C ASP A 29 -0.05 -7.36 -3.72
N LEU A 30 1.08 -7.31 -3.00
CA LEU A 30 2.15 -6.36 -3.27
C LEU A 30 2.93 -6.72 -4.53
N ARG A 31 3.14 -8.01 -4.81
CA ARG A 31 3.72 -8.50 -6.08
C ARG A 31 2.85 -8.14 -7.28
N ALA A 32 1.52 -8.20 -7.13
CA ALA A 32 0.60 -7.77 -8.18
C ALA A 32 0.65 -6.25 -8.41
N LEU A 33 0.89 -5.46 -7.36
CA LEU A 33 0.99 -3.99 -7.47
C LEU A 33 2.36 -3.49 -7.97
N ALA A 34 3.44 -4.25 -7.76
CA ALA A 34 4.79 -3.82 -8.13
C ALA A 34 4.95 -3.45 -9.62
N PRO A 35 4.45 -4.25 -10.60
CA PRO A 35 4.51 -3.90 -12.01
C PRO A 35 3.80 -2.58 -12.37
N GLU A 36 2.70 -2.25 -11.69
CA GLU A 36 1.99 -0.99 -11.89
C GLU A 36 2.82 0.21 -11.42
N ILE A 37 3.49 0.07 -10.27
CA ILE A 37 4.40 1.09 -9.73
C ILE A 37 5.57 1.32 -10.69
N GLU A 38 6.18 0.25 -11.18
CA GLU A 38 7.28 0.31 -12.16
C GLU A 38 6.83 0.94 -13.48
N ALA A 39 5.63 0.61 -13.97
CA ALA A 39 5.08 1.20 -15.17
C ALA A 39 4.92 2.72 -15.05
N VAL A 40 4.45 3.21 -13.90
CA VAL A 40 4.40 4.66 -13.62
C VAL A 40 5.81 5.24 -13.56
N ALA A 41 6.73 4.59 -12.83
CA ALA A 41 8.11 5.07 -12.65
C ALA A 41 8.90 5.20 -13.95
N LYS A 42 8.62 4.36 -14.97
CA LYS A 42 9.23 4.47 -16.30
C LYS A 42 8.90 5.76 -17.04
N ASN A 43 7.79 6.43 -16.69
CA ASN A 43 7.26 7.57 -17.43
C ASN A 43 7.45 8.92 -16.72
N VAL A 44 8.01 8.93 -15.51
CA VAL A 44 8.16 10.15 -14.69
C VAL A 44 9.53 10.20 -14.03
N GLY A 45 10.03 11.41 -13.77
CA GLY A 45 11.35 11.58 -13.13
C GLY A 45 11.41 11.12 -11.66
N ARG A 46 10.26 11.06 -10.97
CA ARG A 46 10.16 10.58 -9.58
C ARG A 46 8.78 10.04 -9.27
N THR A 47 8.74 8.86 -8.65
CA THR A 47 7.50 8.24 -8.16
C THR A 47 7.52 8.17 -6.65
N HIS A 48 6.44 8.65 -6.02
CA HIS A 48 6.21 8.49 -4.59
C HIS A 48 5.06 7.49 -4.37
N VAL A 49 5.29 6.46 -3.56
CA VAL A 49 4.28 5.47 -3.16
C VAL A 49 4.04 5.61 -1.67
N LEU A 50 2.81 5.94 -1.28
CA LEU A 50 2.42 6.12 0.12
C LEU A 50 1.45 5.01 0.52
N PHE A 51 1.74 4.32 1.61
CA PHE A 51 0.82 3.40 2.26
C PHE A 51 -0.04 4.16 3.26
N ASN A 52 -1.35 4.18 3.02
CA ASN A 52 -2.37 4.86 3.81
C ASN A 52 -3.32 3.87 4.49
N ASN A 53 -2.99 2.57 4.52
CA ASN A 53 -3.63 1.57 5.37
C ASN A 53 -3.07 1.66 6.80
N CYS A 54 -3.24 2.83 7.42
CA CYS A 54 -2.60 3.24 8.68
C CYS A 54 -3.27 2.66 9.95
N TYR A 55 -3.93 1.51 9.85
CA TYR A 55 -4.41 0.82 11.04
C TYR A 55 -3.22 0.22 11.80
N ARG A 56 -2.95 0.74 13.00
CA ARG A 56 -1.79 0.36 13.82
C ARG A 56 -0.48 0.50 13.04
N ASP A 57 0.32 -0.56 12.93
CA ASP A 57 1.62 -0.60 12.26
C ASP A 57 1.57 -1.23 10.85
N VAL A 58 0.38 -1.54 10.34
CA VAL A 58 0.18 -2.26 9.07
C VAL A 58 0.86 -1.56 7.89
N ALA A 59 0.70 -0.24 7.75
CA ALA A 59 1.36 0.53 6.70
C ALA A 59 2.89 0.37 6.73
N ARG A 60 3.51 0.34 7.92
CA ARG A 60 4.96 0.20 8.08
C ARG A 60 5.46 -1.17 7.62
N ARG A 61 4.71 -2.23 7.90
CA ARG A 61 5.04 -3.60 7.46
C ARG A 61 4.94 -3.72 5.94
N ASN A 62 3.88 -3.17 5.34
CA ASN A 62 3.69 -3.18 3.89
C ASN A 62 4.74 -2.35 3.14
N VAL A 63 5.12 -1.18 3.65
CA VAL A 63 6.25 -0.40 3.11
C VAL A 63 7.51 -1.27 3.09
N GLY A 64 7.85 -1.92 4.22
CA GLY A 64 9.03 -2.78 4.30
C GLY A 64 9.04 -3.91 3.26
N MET A 65 7.88 -4.53 3.02
CA MET A 65 7.74 -5.58 2.01
C MET A 65 7.84 -5.03 0.58
N MET A 66 7.13 -3.95 0.27
CA MET A 66 7.15 -3.33 -1.07
C MET A 66 8.54 -2.82 -1.44
N MET A 67 9.28 -2.23 -0.49
CA MET A 67 10.66 -1.79 -0.73
C MET A 67 11.56 -2.97 -1.13
N ARG A 68 11.38 -4.15 -0.52
CA ARG A 68 12.11 -5.36 -0.91
C ARG A 68 11.72 -5.82 -2.31
N LEU A 69 10.41 -5.84 -2.62
CA LEU A 69 9.91 -6.28 -3.93
C LEU A 69 10.39 -5.37 -5.07
N LEU A 70 10.49 -4.06 -4.83
CA LEU A 70 10.94 -3.07 -5.81
C LEU A 70 12.47 -2.88 -5.81
N ASN A 71 13.21 -3.55 -4.93
CA ASN A 71 14.63 -3.31 -4.67
C ASN A 71 14.94 -1.81 -4.47
N ALA A 72 14.05 -1.10 -3.75
CA ALA A 72 14.16 0.32 -3.52
C ALA A 72 15.05 0.62 -2.30
N GLU A 73 15.89 1.65 -2.40
CA GLU A 73 16.71 2.12 -1.28
C GLU A 73 15.84 2.77 -0.21
N ARG A 74 16.16 2.49 1.06
CA ARG A 74 15.42 3.00 2.21
C ARG A 74 15.71 4.46 2.51
#